data_AF-A0A7X4CCG0-F1
#
_entry.id   AF-A0A7X4CCG0-F1
#
_cell.length_a   1.000
_cell.length_b   1.000
_cell.length_c   1.000
_cell.angle_alpha   90.00
_cell.angle_beta   90.00
_cell.angle_gamma   90.00
#
_symmetry.space_group_name_H-M   'P 1'
#
loop_
_entity.id
_entity.type
_entity.pdbx_description
1 polymer ?
#
loop_
_entity_poly.entity_id
_entity_poly.type
_entity_poly.pdbx_seq_one_letter_code
_entity_poly.pdbx_strand_id
1 'polypeptide(L)'
;MSENDASMDAYRTVLKDLKRRKKVIEAAIAGVTALLGESEAALQACLPAPLPKIQESGDDVTSGAFADLTLTEAAQIYLSTVKDPQSTADIADALKRGGYPTESRNFRNTVRSVLDRHSKTVGAIVKVHRNWGLAEWNRGKGK
;
A
#
# COMPACT_ATOMS: atom_id res chain seq x y z
N MET A 1 -20.71 -41.82 10.10
CA MET A 1 -20.38 -40.75 9.14
C MET A 1 -18.96 -41.00 8.68
N SER A 2 -18.78 -41.28 7.39
CA SER A 2 -17.51 -41.74 6.84
C SER A 2 -16.54 -40.55 6.65
N GLU A 3 -15.25 -40.76 6.91
CA GLU A 3 -14.18 -39.73 6.80
C GLU A 3 -14.17 -38.99 5.45
N ASN A 4 -14.64 -39.66 4.40
CA ASN A 4 -14.72 -39.12 3.04
C ASN A 4 -15.76 -37.98 2.92
N ASP A 5 -16.82 -37.99 3.72
CA ASP A 5 -17.89 -36.97 3.69
C ASP A 5 -17.41 -35.67 4.37
N ALA A 6 -16.66 -35.80 5.47
CA ALA A 6 -16.04 -34.68 6.17
C ALA A 6 -14.97 -33.98 5.31
N SER A 7 -14.18 -34.75 4.57
CA SER A 7 -13.22 -34.21 3.59
C SER A 7 -13.93 -33.42 2.48
N MET A 8 -15.03 -33.96 1.94
CA MET A 8 -15.83 -33.29 0.92
C MET A 8 -16.45 -31.97 1.41
N ASP A 9 -16.90 -31.89 2.65
CA ASP A 9 -17.44 -30.65 3.24
C ASP A 9 -16.35 -29.61 3.52
N ALA A 10 -15.15 -30.04 3.91
CA ALA A 10 -13.99 -29.16 3.99
C ALA A 10 -13.64 -28.57 2.61
N TYR A 11 -13.62 -29.40 1.56
CA TYR A 11 -13.38 -28.94 0.19
C TYR A 11 -14.47 -27.98 -0.32
N ARG A 12 -15.75 -28.22 0.01
CA ARG A 12 -16.86 -27.30 -0.32
C ARG A 12 -16.69 -25.94 0.35
N THR A 13 -16.22 -25.93 1.59
CA THR A 13 -15.95 -24.70 2.35
C THR A 13 -14.80 -23.91 1.72
N VAL A 14 -13.70 -24.58 1.42
CA VAL A 14 -12.55 -23.97 0.72
C VAL A 14 -12.98 -23.44 -0.64
N LEU A 15 -13.79 -24.18 -1.40
CA LEU A 15 -14.30 -23.73 -2.70
C LEU A 15 -15.15 -22.46 -2.59
N LYS A 16 -15.97 -22.33 -1.54
CA LYS A 16 -16.77 -21.13 -1.28
C LYS A 16 -15.89 -19.92 -0.99
N ASP A 17 -14.85 -20.10 -0.18
CA ASP A 17 -13.90 -19.03 0.14
C ASP A 17 -13.09 -18.61 -1.09
N LEU A 18 -12.63 -19.57 -1.91
CA LEU A 18 -11.94 -19.29 -3.16
C LEU A 18 -12.83 -18.51 -4.14
N LYS A 19 -14.10 -18.90 -4.29
CA LYS A 19 -15.07 -18.15 -5.11
C LYS A 19 -15.29 -16.73 -4.58
N ARG A 20 -15.30 -16.54 -3.26
CA ARG A 20 -15.41 -15.21 -2.65
C ARG A 20 -14.17 -14.36 -2.98
N ARG A 21 -12.97 -14.89 -2.79
CA ARG A 21 -11.71 -14.19 -3.12
C ARG A 21 -11.60 -13.85 -4.60
N LYS A 22 -12.02 -14.78 -5.48
CA LYS A 22 -12.11 -14.53 -6.93
C LYS A 22 -12.96 -13.29 -7.23
N LYS A 23 -14.16 -13.19 -6.64
CA LYS A 23 -15.04 -12.02 -6.84
C LYS A 23 -14.40 -10.71 -6.38
N VAL A 24 -13.64 -10.72 -5.29
CA VAL A 24 -12.93 -9.52 -4.81
C VAL A 24 -11.88 -9.07 -5.82
N ILE A 25 -11.11 -10.02 -6.38
CA ILE A 25 -10.11 -9.72 -7.41
C ILE A 25 -10.78 -9.21 -8.70
N GLU A 26 -11.88 -9.83 -9.14
CA GLU A 26 -12.64 -9.36 -10.31
C GLU A 26 -13.17 -7.93 -10.13
N ALA A 27 -13.67 -7.58 -8.94
CA ALA A 27 -14.11 -6.23 -8.64
C ALA A 27 -12.95 -5.22 -8.62
N ALA A 28 -11.78 -5.61 -8.09
CA ALA A 28 -10.60 -4.75 -8.10
C ALA A 28 -10.09 -4.50 -9.53
N ILE A 29 -10.08 -5.53 -10.38
CA ILE A 29 -9.73 -5.39 -11.80
C ILE A 29 -10.70 -4.43 -12.50
N ALA A 30 -12.01 -4.62 -12.32
CA ALA A 30 -13.01 -3.74 -12.91
C ALA A 30 -12.84 -2.27 -12.50
N GLY A 31 -12.51 -2.02 -11.23
CA GLY A 31 -12.20 -0.68 -10.72
C GLY A 31 -10.97 -0.07 -11.41
N VAL A 32 -9.87 -0.83 -11.53
CA VAL A 32 -8.64 -0.36 -12.18
C VAL A 32 -8.86 -0.10 -13.67
N THR A 33 -9.59 -0.98 -14.38
CA THR A 33 -9.94 -0.76 -15.79
C THR A 33 -10.78 0.52 -15.98
N ALA A 34 -11.71 0.80 -15.07
CA ALA A 34 -12.49 2.04 -15.10
C ALA A 34 -11.61 3.29 -14.90
N LEU A 35 -10.62 3.23 -14.01
CA LEU A 35 -9.67 4.32 -13.77
C LEU A 35 -8.71 4.57 -14.93
N LEU A 36 -8.32 3.50 -15.63
CA LEU A 36 -7.46 3.60 -16.81
C LEU A 36 -8.17 4.21 -18.03
N GLY A 37 -9.47 4.50 -17.93
CA GLY A 37 -10.23 5.09 -19.02
C GLY A 37 -10.31 4.18 -20.26
N GLU A 38 -9.96 2.89 -20.11
CA GLU A 38 -10.17 1.85 -21.11
C GLU A 38 -11.66 1.47 -21.12
N SER A 39 -12.51 2.46 -21.38
CA SER A 39 -13.94 2.27 -21.51
C SER A 39 -14.27 1.89 -22.95
N GLU A 40 -14.28 0.59 -23.25
CA GLU A 40 -15.14 0.09 -24.34
C GLU A 40 -16.60 -0.09 -23.87
N ALA A 41 -16.89 0.01 -22.58
CA ALA A 41 -18.21 -0.27 -22.03
C ALA A 41 -18.82 0.95 -21.32
N ALA A 42 -19.04 2.02 -22.08
CA ALA A 42 -20.05 3.04 -21.77
C ALA A 42 -21.50 2.54 -22.04
N LEU A 43 -21.73 1.23 -22.20
CA LEU A 43 -23.02 0.67 -22.54
C LEU A 43 -23.34 -0.50 -21.60
N GLN A 44 -24.59 -0.53 -21.15
CA GLN A 44 -25.23 -1.51 -20.26
C GLN A 44 -25.03 -1.33 -18.74
N ALA A 45 -25.95 -0.54 -18.18
CA ALA A 45 -26.90 -0.94 -17.14
C ALA A 45 -26.76 -0.29 -15.74
N CYS A 46 -27.50 0.83 -15.60
CA CYS A 46 -28.52 1.10 -14.58
C CYS A 46 -28.27 0.78 -13.08
N LEU A 47 -27.93 1.85 -12.34
CA LEU A 47 -28.50 2.30 -11.04
C LEU A 47 -28.35 1.41 -9.78
N PRO A 48 -28.59 1.95 -8.56
CA PRO A 48 -27.69 2.85 -7.84
C PRO A 48 -27.38 2.26 -6.45
N ALA A 49 -26.13 1.92 -6.17
CA ALA A 49 -25.68 1.61 -4.80
C ALA A 49 -24.93 2.83 -4.25
N PRO A 50 -25.10 3.19 -2.97
CA PRO A 50 -24.35 4.29 -2.39
C PRO A 50 -22.87 3.91 -2.50
N LEU A 51 -22.14 4.68 -3.30
CA LEU A 51 -20.70 4.61 -3.32
C LEU A 51 -20.25 4.70 -1.85
N PRO A 52 -19.46 3.76 -1.30
CA PRO A 52 -18.47 4.23 -0.35
C PRO A 52 -17.71 5.29 -1.14
N LYS A 53 -17.69 6.52 -0.64
CA LYS A 53 -16.74 7.52 -1.12
C LYS A 53 -15.36 6.89 -0.95
N ILE A 54 -14.89 6.18 -1.96
CA ILE A 54 -13.48 5.98 -2.20
C ILE A 54 -13.05 7.39 -2.56
N GLN A 55 -12.66 8.11 -1.51
CA GLN A 55 -11.95 9.34 -1.63
C GLN A 55 -10.67 9.01 -2.37
N GLU A 56 -10.73 9.12 -3.69
CA GLU A 56 -9.59 9.54 -4.48
C GLU A 56 -9.20 10.93 -3.98
N SER A 57 -8.39 10.94 -2.93
CA SER A 57 -7.57 12.10 -2.60
C SER A 57 -6.16 11.62 -2.78
N GLY A 58 -5.55 11.98 -3.90
CA GLY A 58 -4.11 11.87 -4.14
C GLY A 58 -3.29 12.74 -3.21
N ASP A 59 -3.62 12.80 -1.91
CA ASP A 59 -2.86 13.55 -0.92
C ASP A 59 -3.04 13.08 0.53
N ASP A 60 -3.97 12.19 0.87
CA ASP A 60 -4.12 11.76 2.27
C ASP A 60 -3.91 10.26 2.38
N VAL A 61 -2.70 9.90 2.83
CA VAL A 61 -2.48 8.64 3.53
C VAL A 61 -3.57 8.55 4.59
N THR A 62 -4.48 7.58 4.43
CA THR A 62 -5.60 7.32 5.33
C THR A 62 -5.10 7.39 6.77
N SER A 63 -5.60 8.36 7.55
CA SER A 63 -5.22 8.54 8.96
C SER A 63 -5.33 7.19 9.68
N GLY A 64 -4.18 6.62 10.08
CA GLY A 64 -4.08 5.31 10.73
C GLY A 64 -3.42 4.21 9.89
N ALA A 65 -3.10 4.44 8.61
CA ALA A 65 -2.44 3.45 7.75
C ALA A 65 -1.05 3.02 8.27
N PHE A 66 -0.40 3.86 9.09
CA PHE A 66 0.93 3.60 9.65
C PHE A 66 0.92 3.30 11.16
N ALA A 67 -0.24 3.11 11.78
CA ALA A 67 -0.33 2.92 13.23
C ALA A 67 0.29 1.60 13.72
N ASP A 68 0.14 0.53 12.95
CA ASP A 68 0.66 -0.81 13.26
C ASP A 68 1.99 -1.15 12.57
N LEU A 69 2.57 -0.18 11.84
CA LEU A 69 3.76 -0.41 11.02
C LEU A 69 5.01 0.14 11.70
N THR A 70 6.16 -0.50 11.46
CA THR A 70 7.45 0.06 11.86
C THR A 70 7.78 1.28 11.01
N LEU A 71 8.58 2.21 11.55
CA LEU A 71 8.98 3.43 10.83
C LEU A 71 9.60 3.15 9.45
N THR A 72 10.34 2.04 9.32
CA THR A 72 10.95 1.60 8.07
C THR A 72 9.92 1.07 7.07
N GLU A 73 8.93 0.30 7.52
CA GLU A 73 7.86 -0.21 6.67
C GLU A 73 6.93 0.92 6.22
N ALA A 74 6.57 1.81 7.15
CA ALA A 74 5.76 2.98 6.85
C ALA A 74 6.45 3.90 5.83
N ALA A 75 7.76 4.15 6.01
CA ALA A 75 8.55 4.92 5.04
C ALA A 75 8.64 4.19 3.69
N GLN A 76 8.76 2.87 3.67
CA GLN A 76 8.79 2.10 2.43
C GLN A 76 7.46 2.19 1.68
N ILE A 77 6.33 2.02 2.37
CA ILE A 77 4.99 2.13 1.78
C ILE A 77 4.74 3.55 1.27
N TYR A 78 5.13 4.57 2.04
CA TYR A 78 5.03 5.97 1.62
C TYR A 78 5.82 6.22 0.33
N LEU A 79 7.09 5.80 0.30
CA LEU A 79 7.90 5.92 -0.90
C LEU A 79 7.25 5.13 -2.06
N SER A 80 6.87 3.86 -1.87
CA SER A 80 6.16 3.04 -2.87
C SER A 80 4.92 3.74 -3.45
N THR A 81 4.21 4.51 -2.63
CA THR A 81 3.01 5.26 -3.03
C THR A 81 3.36 6.49 -3.86
N VAL A 82 4.33 7.29 -3.40
CA VAL A 82 4.73 8.56 -4.02
C VAL A 82 5.55 8.33 -5.30
N LYS A 83 6.24 7.20 -5.43
CA LYS A 83 7.11 6.83 -6.57
C LYS A 83 8.22 7.84 -6.90
N ASP A 84 8.52 8.74 -5.97
CA ASP A 84 9.54 9.79 -6.12
C ASP A 84 10.49 9.87 -4.91
N PRO A 85 11.73 10.37 -5.09
CA PRO A 85 12.68 10.54 -4.00
C PRO A 85 12.27 11.69 -3.07
N GLN A 86 11.96 11.37 -1.82
CA GLN A 86 11.44 12.33 -0.84
C GLN A 86 12.50 12.76 0.17
N SER A 87 12.41 13.99 0.67
CA SER A 87 13.33 14.46 1.71
C SER A 87 12.97 13.85 3.06
N THR A 88 13.90 13.89 4.02
CA THR A 88 13.61 13.39 5.38
C THR A 88 12.50 14.17 6.06
N ALA A 89 12.37 15.47 5.74
CA ALA A 89 11.32 16.31 6.29
C ALA A 89 9.96 15.88 5.75
N ASP A 90 9.86 15.68 4.44
CA ASP A 90 8.61 15.29 3.77
C ASP A 90 8.14 13.91 4.23
N ILE A 91 9.06 12.94 4.36
CA ILE A 91 8.72 11.61 4.90
C ILE A 91 8.21 11.73 6.34
N ALA A 92 8.87 12.51 7.18
CA ALA A 92 8.45 12.70 8.56
C ALA A 92 7.08 13.38 8.67
N ASP A 93 6.80 14.36 7.83
CA ASP A 93 5.52 15.06 7.82
C ASP A 93 4.41 14.19 7.23
N ALA A 94 4.69 13.40 6.19
CA ALA A 94 3.76 12.42 5.63
C ALA A 94 3.41 11.30 6.61
N LEU A 95 4.39 10.77 7.35
CA LEU A 95 4.15 9.76 8.39
C LEU A 95 3.30 10.33 9.52
N LYS A 96 3.53 11.58 9.93
CA LYS A 96 2.68 12.26 10.91
C LYS A 96 1.26 12.47 10.40
N ARG A 97 1.10 12.94 9.15
CA ARG A 97 -0.21 13.09 8.48
C ARG A 97 -0.95 11.76 8.38
N GLY A 98 -0.23 10.68 8.07
CA GLY A 98 -0.75 9.32 8.02
C GLY A 98 -1.06 8.66 9.37
N GLY A 99 -0.90 9.40 10.48
CA GLY A 99 -1.25 8.93 11.81
C GLY A 99 -0.21 8.02 12.48
N TYR A 100 1.08 8.14 12.12
CA TYR A 100 2.14 7.39 12.80
C TYR A 100 2.27 7.84 14.28
N PRO A 101 2.10 6.93 15.26
CA PRO A 101 2.19 7.28 16.66
C PRO A 101 3.64 7.65 17.00
N THR A 102 3.86 8.92 17.33
CA THR A 102 5.20 9.40 17.70
C THR A 102 5.14 10.29 18.92
N GLU A 103 5.91 9.91 19.93
CA GLU A 103 6.12 10.69 21.16
C GLU A 103 7.39 11.55 21.08
N SER A 104 8.14 11.45 19.98
CA SER A 104 9.45 12.09 19.84
C SER A 104 9.33 13.56 19.43
N ARG A 105 9.83 14.46 20.30
CA ARG A 105 9.94 15.90 20.03
C ARG A 105 10.72 16.23 18.74
N ASN A 106 11.68 15.38 18.37
CA ASN A 106 12.53 15.51 17.18
C ASN A 106 12.35 14.35 16.21
N PHE A 107 11.11 14.02 15.84
CA PHE A 107 10.78 12.91 14.94
C PHE A 107 11.60 12.89 13.64
N ARG A 108 11.88 14.05 13.04
CA ARG A 108 12.72 14.16 11.83
C ARG A 108 14.11 13.54 12.00
N ASN A 109 14.74 13.74 13.16
CA ASN A 109 16.06 13.16 13.44
C ASN A 109 15.97 11.65 13.65
N THR A 110 14.89 11.17 14.28
CA THR A 110 14.61 9.74 14.44
C THR A 110 14.45 9.07 13.09
N VAL A 111 13.62 9.63 12.21
CA VAL A 111 13.43 9.17 10.83
C VAL A 111 14.77 9.11 10.10
N ARG A 112 15.57 10.19 10.16
CA ARG A 112 16.90 10.21 9.53
C ARG A 112 17.79 9.04 9.98
N SER A 113 17.92 8.86 11.30
CA SER A 113 18.81 7.85 11.88
C SER A 113 18.36 6.43 11.56
N VAL A 114 17.04 6.20 11.58
CA VAL A 114 16.46 4.89 11.24
C VAL A 114 16.64 4.58 9.76
N LEU A 115 16.39 5.54 8.87
CA LEU A 115 16.59 5.37 7.42
C LEU A 115 18.07 5.12 7.08
N ASP A 116 19.00 5.86 7.69
CA ASP A 116 20.43 5.66 7.48
C ASP A 116 20.89 4.26 7.92
N ARG A 117 20.40 3.79 9.07
CA ARG A 117 20.68 2.43 9.54
C ARG A 117 20.08 1.38 8.61
N HIS A 118 18.83 1.55 8.20
CA HIS A 118 18.13 0.61 7.32
C HIS A 118 18.76 0.52 5.93
N SER A 119 19.25 1.64 5.41
CA SER A 119 20.01 1.69 4.15
C SER A 119 21.30 0.87 4.21
N LYS A 120 21.96 0.82 5.37
CA LYS A 120 23.19 0.05 5.57
C LYS A 120 22.94 -1.44 5.84
N THR A 121 21.85 -1.79 6.51
CA THR A 121 21.57 -3.18 6.92
C THR A 121 20.79 -3.97 5.86
N VAL A 122 19.72 -3.40 5.32
CA VAL A 122 18.81 -4.07 4.38
C VAL A 122 19.02 -3.54 2.97
N GLY A 123 19.25 -2.23 2.83
CA GLY A 123 19.44 -1.59 1.53
C GLY A 123 18.18 -1.54 0.66
N ALA A 124 16.99 -1.72 1.24
CA ALA A 124 15.71 -1.55 0.52
C ALA A 124 15.37 -0.07 0.29
N ILE A 125 15.79 0.81 1.21
CA ILE A 125 15.74 2.26 1.07
C ILE A 125 17.18 2.74 0.85
N VAL A 126 17.40 3.52 -0.19
CA VAL A 126 18.71 4.04 -0.56
C VAL A 126 18.68 5.56 -0.59
N LYS A 127 19.82 6.15 -0.25
CA LYS A 127 20.00 7.59 -0.33
C LYS A 127 20.30 7.97 -1.78
N VAL A 128 19.40 8.74 -2.37
CA VAL A 128 19.55 9.32 -3.71
C VAL A 128 19.90 10.79 -3.53
N HIS A 129 21.19 11.11 -3.63
CA HIS A 129 21.68 12.47 -3.46
C HIS A 129 21.38 13.03 -2.04
N ARG A 130 20.41 13.94 -1.91
CA ARG A 130 19.93 14.49 -0.62
C ARG A 130 18.60 13.89 -0.15
N ASN A 131 17.97 13.07 -0.96
CA ASN A 131 16.66 12.48 -0.72
C ASN A 131 16.76 10.97 -0.52
N TRP A 132 15.65 10.37 -0.08
CA TRP A 132 15.51 8.93 0.11
C TRP A 132 14.60 8.37 -0.97
N GLY A 133 15.00 7.24 -1.54
CA GLY A 133 14.20 6.51 -2.53
C GLY A 133 14.31 5.02 -2.30
N LEU A 134 13.46 4.25 -2.98
CA LEU A 134 13.55 2.80 -2.93
C LEU A 134 14.67 2.28 -3.82
N ALA A 135 15.33 1.23 -3.35
CA ALA A 135 16.38 0.57 -4.10
C ALA A 135 15.86 -0.05 -5.40
N GLU A 136 14.61 -0.54 -5.41
CA GLU A 136 13.99 -1.11 -6.61
C GLU A 136 13.99 -0.14 -7.80
N TRP A 137 13.66 1.13 -7.60
CA TRP A 137 13.67 2.11 -8.70
C TRP A 137 15.09 2.56 -9.07
N ASN A 138 16.00 2.55 -8.10
CA ASN A 138 17.37 3.02 -8.28
C ASN A 138 18.32 1.92 -8.78
N ARG A 139 17.98 0.64 -8.65
CA ARG A 139 18.75 -0.49 -9.22
C ARG A 139 18.81 -0.45 -10.75
N GLY A 140 17.85 0.21 -11.40
CA GLY A 140 17.86 0.44 -12.85
C GLY A 140 18.49 1.78 -13.29
N LYS A 141 18.77 2.70 -12.35
CA LYS A 141 19.39 4.02 -12.64
C LYS A 141 20.85 4.11 -12.16
N GLY A 142 21.52 2.97 -12.10
CA GLY A 142 22.82 2.79 -11.45
C GLY A 142 23.99 2.48 -12.39
N LYS A 143 24.06 3.08 -13.58
CA LYS A 143 25.29 3.64 -14.20
C LYS A 143 24.97 4.28 -15.54
#